data_AF-A0A2T3LEQ0-F1
#
_entry.id   AF-A0A2T3LEQ0-F1
#
_cell.length_a   1.000
_cell.length_b   1.000
_cell.length_c   1.000
_cell.angle_alpha   90.00
_cell.angle_beta   90.00
_cell.angle_gamma   90.00
#
_symmetry.space_group_name_H-M   'P 1'
#
loop_
_entity.id
_entity.type
_entity.pdbx_description
1 polymer ?
#
loop_
_entity_poly.entity_id
_entity_poly.type
_entity_poly.pdbx_seq_one_letter_code
_entity_poly.pdbx_strand_id
1 'polypeptide(L)'
;MNGSHLLIVLSSIMTTACISDLYSKPIAKRNVDISTISEEYVKATRGGILDFTAAIPGKVYHPRDGYIAYERFWCLDEEKGSVDDYQLLINEVCELKGGDMRGSWCSDKQSQRALFSATIEQNQTTCTGGYNTTIIHTLEPISSSIASEWIAASEMLGYER
;
A
#
# COMPACT_ATOMS: atom_id res chain seq x y z
N MET A 1 -25.42 48.59 -28.80
CA MET A 1 -24.17 47.78 -28.83
C MET A 1 -23.62 47.72 -27.42
N ASN A 2 -23.33 46.49 -26.99
CA ASN A 2 -22.30 46.08 -26.03
C ASN A 2 -22.47 46.46 -24.55
N GLY A 3 -23.25 45.64 -23.85
CA GLY A 3 -23.10 45.35 -22.43
C GLY A 3 -23.55 43.91 -22.21
N SER A 4 -22.92 43.16 -21.31
CA SER A 4 -23.35 41.83 -20.85
C SER A 4 -22.82 40.57 -21.55
N HIS A 5 -21.59 40.57 -22.07
CA HIS A 5 -20.91 39.30 -22.43
C HIS A 5 -19.53 39.10 -21.81
N LEU A 6 -19.05 40.00 -20.95
CA LEU A 6 -17.66 39.97 -20.44
C LEU A 6 -17.50 39.46 -18.99
N LEU A 7 -18.51 38.84 -18.38
CA LEU A 7 -18.46 38.44 -16.97
C LEU A 7 -18.69 36.94 -16.68
N ILE A 8 -18.86 36.11 -17.71
CA ILE A 8 -19.09 34.66 -17.54
C ILE A 8 -18.02 33.86 -18.30
N VAL A 9 -16.74 34.19 -18.12
CA VAL A 9 -15.64 33.32 -18.59
C VAL A 9 -14.53 33.19 -17.53
N LEU A 10 -14.70 33.76 -16.34
CA LEU A 10 -13.69 33.73 -15.26
C LEU A 10 -14.04 32.78 -14.08
N SER A 11 -14.96 31.83 -14.28
CA SER A 11 -15.45 30.96 -13.19
C SER A 11 -14.91 29.52 -13.20
N SER A 12 -14.10 29.12 -14.18
CA SER A 12 -13.85 27.68 -14.41
C SER A 12 -12.39 27.22 -14.27
N ILE A 13 -11.48 28.02 -13.70
CA ILE A 13 -10.03 27.69 -13.68
C ILE A 13 -9.52 27.32 -12.27
N MET A 14 -10.37 27.24 -11.24
CA MET A 14 -9.92 27.04 -9.85
C MET A 14 -10.36 25.70 -9.20
N THR A 15 -10.72 24.67 -9.97
CA THR A 15 -11.14 23.37 -9.40
C THR A 15 -10.14 22.22 -9.59
N THR A 16 -8.97 22.43 -10.19
CA THR A 16 -8.05 21.31 -10.52
C THR A 16 -6.96 21.04 -9.49
N ALA A 17 -6.93 21.69 -8.33
CA ALA A 17 -5.81 21.57 -7.38
C ALA A 17 -6.05 20.70 -6.12
N CYS A 18 -7.27 20.21 -5.85
CA CYS A 18 -7.58 19.63 -4.52
C CYS A 18 -7.86 18.11 -4.51
N ILE A 19 -7.39 17.34 -5.50
CA ILE A 19 -7.68 15.88 -5.51
C ILE A 19 -6.70 15.12 -4.60
N SER A 20 -5.51 15.68 -4.36
CA SER A 20 -4.47 15.06 -3.51
C SER A 20 -4.83 15.05 -2.02
N ASP A 21 -5.68 15.97 -1.56
CA ASP A 21 -6.13 16.07 -0.16
C ASP A 21 -7.31 15.14 0.17
N LEU A 22 -7.76 14.31 -0.78
CA LEU A 22 -8.92 13.45 -0.57
C LEU A 22 -8.61 12.22 0.32
N TYR A 23 -7.35 11.83 0.44
CA TYR A 23 -6.94 10.63 1.16
C TYR A 23 -5.95 10.99 2.28
N SER A 24 -6.33 10.73 3.52
CA SER A 24 -5.40 10.81 4.66
C SER A 24 -4.55 9.55 4.74
N LYS A 25 -3.30 9.66 5.20
CA LYS A 25 -2.47 8.49 5.53
C LYS A 25 -3.24 7.57 6.49
N PRO A 26 -3.25 6.25 6.25
CA PRO A 26 -3.87 5.31 7.18
C PRO A 26 -3.09 5.30 8.51
N ILE A 27 -3.78 4.89 9.56
CA ILE A 27 -3.18 4.57 10.86
C ILE A 27 -3.12 3.07 11.04
N ALA A 28 -2.17 2.59 11.85
CA ALA A 28 -2.05 1.17 12.14
C ALA A 28 -3.32 0.63 12.82
N LYS A 29 -3.82 -0.50 12.32
CA LYS A 29 -5.03 -1.15 12.85
C LYS A 29 -4.83 -2.66 12.89
N ARG A 30 -5.14 -3.27 14.04
CA ARG A 30 -5.04 -4.75 14.23
C ARG A 30 -5.95 -5.53 13.27
N ASN A 31 -7.20 -5.09 13.13
CA ASN A 31 -8.27 -5.86 12.46
C ASN A 31 -8.47 -5.44 10.99
N VAL A 32 -7.43 -4.89 10.36
CA VAL A 32 -7.43 -4.55 8.94
C VAL A 32 -6.33 -5.35 8.25
N ASP A 33 -6.64 -5.76 7.03
CA ASP A 33 -5.75 -6.47 6.11
C ASP A 33 -4.56 -5.58 5.73
N ILE A 34 -3.36 -6.16 5.69
CA ILE A 34 -2.14 -5.43 5.34
C ILE A 34 -2.19 -4.91 3.91
N SER A 35 -2.86 -5.63 3.01
CA SER A 35 -3.10 -5.18 1.64
C SER A 35 -3.99 -3.93 1.60
N THR A 36 -4.98 -3.82 2.48
CA THR A 36 -5.85 -2.62 2.57
C THR A 36 -5.07 -1.43 3.11
N ILE A 37 -4.31 -1.62 4.19
CA ILE A 37 -3.48 -0.56 4.76
C ILE A 37 -2.47 -0.05 3.73
N SER A 38 -1.85 -0.97 2.99
CA SER A 38 -0.88 -0.64 1.95
C SER A 38 -1.52 0.12 0.79
N GLU A 39 -2.71 -0.32 0.35
CA GLU A 39 -3.47 0.38 -0.69
C GLU A 39 -3.88 1.79 -0.29
N GLU A 40 -4.34 1.99 0.94
CA GLU A 40 -4.67 3.30 1.49
C GLU A 40 -3.44 4.20 1.57
N TYR A 41 -2.31 3.67 2.02
CA TYR A 41 -1.06 4.42 2.11
C TYR A 41 -0.57 4.88 0.73
N VAL A 42 -0.57 4.00 -0.27
CA VAL A 42 -0.18 4.35 -1.65
C VAL A 42 -1.11 5.43 -2.20
N LYS A 43 -2.43 5.34 -1.97
CA LYS A 43 -3.38 6.35 -2.44
C LYS A 43 -3.14 7.72 -1.80
N ALA A 44 -2.79 7.76 -0.51
CA ALA A 44 -2.54 8.99 0.23
C ALA A 44 -1.19 9.65 -0.09
N THR A 45 -0.19 8.87 -0.51
CA THR A 45 1.20 9.35 -0.66
C THR A 45 1.72 9.36 -2.09
N ARG A 46 0.89 9.00 -3.07
CA ARG A 46 1.30 9.02 -4.48
C ARG A 46 1.44 10.43 -5.04
N GLY A 47 2.43 10.61 -5.90
CA GLY A 47 2.57 11.74 -6.81
C GLY A 47 1.84 11.52 -8.13
N GLY A 48 1.42 12.61 -8.77
CA GLY A 48 0.79 12.59 -10.10
C GLY A 48 -0.74 12.35 -10.09
N ILE A 49 -1.38 12.70 -11.21
CA ILE A 49 -2.85 12.68 -11.38
C ILE A 49 -3.34 11.35 -11.98
N LEU A 50 -2.50 10.65 -12.74
CA LEU A 50 -2.89 9.45 -13.48
C LEU A 50 -2.45 8.18 -12.76
N ASP A 51 -3.40 7.27 -12.54
CA ASP A 51 -3.14 5.95 -11.99
C ASP A 51 -2.67 4.97 -13.09
N PHE A 52 -1.42 5.09 -13.50
CA PHE A 52 -0.81 4.13 -14.44
C PHE A 52 -0.49 2.78 -13.78
N THR A 53 -0.73 2.66 -12.47
CA THR A 53 -0.52 1.42 -11.71
C THR A 53 -1.66 0.41 -11.93
N ALA A 54 -2.69 0.79 -12.70
CA ALA A 54 -3.77 -0.08 -13.16
C ALA A 54 -3.32 -1.29 -14.00
N ALA A 55 -2.06 -1.33 -14.43
CA ALA A 55 -1.47 -2.46 -15.16
C ALA A 55 -1.10 -3.65 -14.25
N ILE A 56 -0.87 -3.43 -12.95
CA ILE A 56 -0.61 -4.50 -11.98
C ILE A 56 -1.95 -4.86 -11.32
N PRO A 57 -2.35 -6.15 -11.31
CA PRO A 57 -3.51 -6.58 -10.54
C PRO A 57 -3.25 -6.28 -9.07
N GLY A 58 -4.07 -5.41 -8.48
CA GLY A 58 -3.91 -4.96 -7.09
C GLY A 58 -3.95 -6.13 -6.10
N LYS A 59 -5.14 -6.53 -5.63
CA LYS A 59 -5.29 -7.69 -4.74
C LYS A 59 -5.61 -8.94 -5.55
N VAL A 60 -4.82 -10.00 -5.36
CA VAL A 60 -5.00 -11.31 -5.97
C VAL A 60 -5.24 -12.34 -4.87
N TYR A 61 -6.32 -13.10 -5.00
CA TYR A 61 -6.68 -14.15 -4.04
C TYR A 61 -6.17 -15.50 -4.54
N HIS A 62 -5.47 -16.22 -3.67
CA HIS A 62 -4.99 -17.58 -3.88
C HIS A 62 -5.76 -18.54 -2.96
N PRO A 63 -7.03 -18.87 -3.27
CA PRO A 63 -7.89 -19.62 -2.35
C PRO A 63 -7.40 -21.04 -2.08
N ARG A 64 -6.70 -21.66 -3.04
CA ARG A 64 -6.10 -22.99 -2.86
C ARG A 64 -4.94 -22.98 -1.87
N ASP A 65 -4.17 -21.91 -1.89
CA ASP A 65 -2.95 -21.75 -1.09
C ASP A 65 -3.21 -20.92 0.19
N GLY A 66 -4.44 -20.43 0.38
CA GLY A 66 -4.91 -19.80 1.61
C GLY A 66 -4.44 -18.37 1.84
N TYR A 67 -4.00 -17.64 0.81
CA TYR A 67 -3.44 -16.29 0.97
C TYR A 67 -3.93 -15.26 -0.04
N ILE A 68 -3.74 -13.99 0.31
CA ILE A 68 -3.95 -12.81 -0.52
C ILE A 68 -2.57 -12.23 -0.83
N ALA A 69 -2.29 -12.00 -2.11
CA ALA A 69 -1.17 -11.19 -2.55
C ALA A 69 -1.68 -9.80 -2.93
N TYR A 70 -0.93 -8.78 -2.58
CA TYR A 70 -1.14 -7.43 -3.08
C TYR A 70 0.15 -6.88 -3.63
N GLU A 71 0.11 -6.39 -4.86
CA GLU A 71 1.24 -5.72 -5.49
C GLU A 71 0.79 -4.39 -6.08
N ARG A 72 1.59 -3.35 -5.89
CA ARG A 72 1.31 -2.03 -6.46
C ARG A 72 2.60 -1.27 -6.70
N PHE A 73 2.68 -0.64 -7.87
CA PHE A 73 3.60 0.47 -8.06
C PHE A 73 3.17 1.66 -7.20
N TRP A 74 4.16 2.34 -6.65
CA TRP A 74 4.02 3.49 -5.79
C TRP A 74 4.99 4.56 -6.28
N CYS A 75 4.42 5.58 -6.91
CA CYS A 75 5.14 6.79 -7.29
C CYS A 75 5.24 7.69 -6.09
N LEU A 76 6.35 7.55 -5.37
CA LEU A 76 6.50 8.22 -4.10
C LEU A 76 6.71 9.72 -4.30
N ASP A 77 5.77 10.50 -3.77
CA ASP A 77 5.93 11.93 -3.56
C ASP A 77 6.53 12.14 -2.17
N GLU A 78 7.84 12.42 -2.12
CA GLU A 78 8.61 12.53 -0.87
C GLU A 78 8.09 13.65 0.07
N GLU A 79 7.32 14.61 -0.45
CA GLU A 79 6.67 15.63 0.37
C GLU A 79 5.44 15.08 1.11
N LYS A 80 4.83 14.01 0.59
CA LYS A 80 3.62 13.39 1.16
C LYS A 80 3.90 12.16 1.97
N GLY A 81 4.95 11.40 1.69
CA GLY A 81 5.29 10.17 2.42
C GLY A 81 6.72 9.74 2.16
N SER A 82 7.13 8.63 2.76
CA SER A 82 8.46 8.07 2.58
C SER A 82 8.43 6.56 2.76
N VAL A 83 9.44 5.88 2.23
CA VAL A 83 9.62 4.43 2.47
C VAL A 83 9.70 4.15 3.97
N ASP A 84 10.41 4.99 4.72
CA ASP A 84 10.58 4.87 6.17
C ASP A 84 9.24 5.03 6.91
N ASP A 85 8.41 6.01 6.52
CA ASP A 85 7.06 6.21 7.08
C ASP A 85 6.20 4.94 6.88
N TYR A 86 6.26 4.35 5.69
CA TYR A 86 5.52 3.12 5.42
C TYR A 86 6.08 1.95 6.25
N GLN A 87 7.40 1.79 6.35
CA GLN A 87 7.99 0.76 7.20
C GLN A 87 7.59 0.90 8.68
N LEU A 88 7.56 2.14 9.20
CA LEU A 88 7.09 2.42 10.56
C LEU A 88 5.63 2.02 10.74
N LEU A 89 4.76 2.37 9.78
CA LEU A 89 3.35 1.95 9.79
C LEU A 89 3.21 0.43 9.81
N ILE A 90 3.97 -0.29 8.98
CA ILE A 90 3.93 -1.75 8.91
C ILE A 90 4.45 -2.40 10.21
N ASN A 91 5.52 -1.85 10.79
CA ASN A 91 6.03 -2.29 12.09
C ASN A 91 4.95 -2.13 13.18
N GLU A 92 4.29 -0.98 13.24
CA GLU A 92 3.21 -0.73 14.20
C GLU A 92 2.03 -1.70 14.00
N VAL A 93 1.65 -1.99 12.75
CA VAL A 93 0.63 -3.01 12.45
C VAL A 93 1.05 -4.39 12.94
N CYS A 94 2.31 -4.77 12.75
CA CYS A 94 2.85 -6.04 13.24
C CYS A 94 2.78 -6.15 14.76
N GLU A 95 3.23 -5.11 15.47
CA GLU A 95 3.17 -5.04 16.93
C GLU A 95 1.73 -5.12 17.44
N LEU A 96 0.81 -4.38 16.81
CA LEU A 96 -0.61 -4.42 17.16
C LEU A 96 -1.22 -5.81 16.96
N LYS A 97 -0.76 -6.59 15.97
CA LYS A 97 -1.16 -7.99 15.76
C LYS A 97 -0.45 -8.98 16.69
N GLY A 98 0.44 -8.52 17.57
CA GLY A 98 1.15 -9.36 18.54
C GLY A 98 2.43 -10.00 17.99
N GLY A 99 2.94 -9.50 16.87
CA GLY A 99 4.18 -9.96 16.24
C GLY A 99 5.33 -8.99 16.38
N ASP A 100 6.48 -9.39 15.87
CA ASP A 100 7.66 -8.56 15.60
C ASP A 100 8.10 -8.77 14.14
N MET A 101 8.51 -7.68 13.48
CA MET A 101 9.04 -7.77 12.13
C MET A 101 10.43 -8.43 12.12
N ARG A 102 10.61 -9.43 11.26
CA ARG A 102 11.87 -10.14 10.98
C ARG A 102 12.11 -10.16 9.49
N GLY A 103 13.01 -9.29 9.02
CA GLY A 103 13.11 -9.01 7.59
C GLY A 103 11.79 -8.46 7.07
N SER A 104 11.23 -9.11 6.04
CA SER A 104 9.94 -8.75 5.45
C SER A 104 8.72 -9.40 6.11
N TRP A 105 8.92 -10.25 7.12
CA TRP A 105 7.85 -11.04 7.73
C TRP A 105 7.47 -10.51 9.10
N CYS A 106 6.18 -10.34 9.35
CA CYS A 106 5.67 -10.19 10.71
C CYS A 106 5.53 -11.57 11.36
N SER A 107 6.32 -11.83 12.39
CA SER A 107 6.35 -13.11 13.10
C SER A 107 5.64 -13.00 14.44
N ASP A 108 4.64 -13.85 14.69
CA ASP A 108 3.96 -13.91 15.99
C ASP A 108 4.95 -14.21 17.12
N LYS A 109 4.96 -13.39 18.18
CA LYS A 109 5.99 -13.48 19.24
C LYS A 109 5.94 -14.80 20.02
N GLN A 110 4.76 -15.42 20.13
CA GLN A 110 4.59 -16.62 20.94
C GLN A 110 4.79 -17.90 20.13
N SER A 111 4.13 -17.97 18.97
CA SER A 111 4.06 -19.17 18.15
C SER A 111 5.05 -19.21 17.00
N GLN A 112 5.76 -18.10 16.73
CA GLN A 112 6.72 -18.00 15.63
C GLN A 112 6.08 -18.40 14.30
N ARG A 113 4.86 -17.92 14.07
CA ARG A 113 4.10 -18.11 12.82
C ARG A 113 4.07 -16.79 12.05
N ALA A 114 4.09 -16.87 10.73
CA ALA A 114 3.89 -15.71 9.88
C ALA A 114 2.48 -15.14 10.08
N LEU A 115 2.39 -13.86 10.44
CA LEU A 115 1.13 -13.12 10.50
C LEU A 115 0.82 -12.47 9.15
N PHE A 116 1.84 -11.92 8.49
CA PHE A 116 1.82 -11.39 7.12
C PHE A 116 3.26 -11.14 6.67
N SER A 117 3.46 -10.84 5.38
CA SER A 117 4.69 -10.25 4.84
C SER A 117 4.39 -8.89 4.21
N ALA A 118 5.35 -7.97 4.32
CA ALA A 118 5.36 -6.71 3.59
C ALA A 118 6.78 -6.42 3.13
N THR A 119 6.92 -6.15 1.84
CA THR A 119 8.18 -5.86 1.15
C THR A 119 8.06 -4.57 0.37
N ILE A 120 9.18 -3.88 0.25
CA ILE A 120 9.31 -2.66 -0.52
C ILE A 120 10.52 -2.83 -1.42
N GLU A 121 10.32 -2.70 -2.71
CA GLU A 121 11.40 -2.74 -3.69
C GLU A 121 11.50 -1.38 -4.38
N GLN A 122 12.65 -0.72 -4.26
CA GLN A 122 12.91 0.50 -5.01
C GLN A 122 13.36 0.11 -6.41
N ASN A 123 12.54 0.42 -7.41
CA ASN A 123 12.90 0.23 -8.81
C ASN A 123 13.61 1.50 -9.30
N GLN A 124 14.67 1.36 -10.11
CA GLN A 124 15.41 2.50 -10.67
C GLN A 124 14.65 3.19 -11.82
N THR A 125 13.40 2.78 -12.06
CA THR A 125 12.50 3.41 -13.03
C THR A 125 11.84 4.65 -12.42
N THR A 126 11.63 5.67 -13.25
CA THR A 126 10.93 6.88 -12.83
C THR A 126 9.48 6.85 -13.30
N CYS A 127 8.59 7.32 -12.44
CA CYS A 127 7.20 7.58 -12.73
C CYS A 127 7.06 8.76 -13.70
N THR A 128 5.93 8.82 -14.42
CA THR A 128 5.57 10.00 -15.21
C THR A 128 5.43 11.21 -14.26
N GLY A 129 6.41 12.12 -14.30
CA GLY A 129 6.56 13.21 -13.33
C GLY A 129 7.91 13.25 -12.61
N GLY A 130 8.79 12.26 -12.83
CA GLY A 130 10.17 12.25 -12.32
C GLY A 130 10.36 11.61 -10.95
N TYR A 131 9.29 11.17 -10.30
CA TYR A 131 9.35 10.48 -9.01
C TYR A 131 9.96 9.08 -9.15
N ASN A 132 10.64 8.59 -8.12
CA ASN A 132 11.13 7.22 -8.09
C ASN A 132 9.96 6.22 -7.99
N THR A 133 10.06 5.12 -8.72
CA THR A 133 9.07 4.05 -8.65
C THR A 133 9.45 3.07 -7.56
N THR A 134 8.57 2.90 -6.59
CA THR A 134 8.67 1.87 -5.57
C THR A 134 7.62 0.80 -5.85
N ILE A 135 7.87 -0.45 -5.52
CA ILE A 135 6.89 -1.54 -5.54
C ILE A 135 6.63 -1.93 -4.09
N ILE A 136 5.35 -1.94 -3.71
CA ILE A 136 4.92 -2.56 -2.46
C ILE A 136 4.33 -3.92 -2.81
N HIS A 137 4.81 -4.94 -2.09
CA HIS A 137 4.26 -6.28 -2.18
C HIS A 137 3.96 -6.82 -0.78
N THR A 138 2.74 -7.32 -0.58
CA THR A 138 2.30 -7.89 0.70
C THR A 138 1.63 -9.24 0.53
N LEU A 139 1.83 -10.11 1.51
CA LEU A 139 1.21 -11.43 1.60
C LEU A 139 0.49 -11.57 2.94
N GLU A 140 -0.74 -12.06 2.94
CA GLU A 140 -1.49 -12.30 4.18
C GLU A 140 -2.46 -13.49 4.07
N PRO A 141 -2.81 -14.16 5.17
CA PRO A 141 -3.77 -15.26 5.14
C PRO A 141 -5.17 -14.77 4.75
N ILE A 142 -5.91 -15.56 3.97
CA ILE A 142 -7.34 -15.28 3.68
C ILE A 142 -8.19 -15.40 4.94
N SER A 143 -7.90 -16.39 5.78
CA SER A 143 -8.74 -16.76 6.92
C SER A 143 -8.06 -16.51 8.27
N SER A 144 -6.89 -17.10 8.49
CA SER A 144 -6.16 -17.00 9.74
C SER A 144 -4.71 -17.41 9.61
N SER A 145 -3.85 -16.84 10.46
CA SER A 145 -2.43 -17.21 10.55
C SER A 145 -2.18 -18.64 11.05
N ILE A 146 -3.21 -19.33 11.56
CA ILE A 146 -3.14 -20.75 11.96
C ILE A 146 -3.66 -21.72 10.90
N ALA A 147 -4.14 -21.22 9.75
CA ALA A 147 -4.61 -22.08 8.66
C ALA A 147 -3.44 -22.87 8.07
N SER A 148 -3.66 -24.18 7.86
CA SER A 148 -2.63 -25.09 7.32
C SER A 148 -2.08 -24.64 5.98
N GLU A 149 -2.95 -24.12 5.12
CA GLU A 149 -2.64 -23.66 3.78
C GLU A 149 -1.70 -22.44 3.84
N TRP A 150 -2.00 -21.47 4.72
CA TRP A 150 -1.15 -20.30 4.93
C TRP A 150 0.21 -20.66 5.53
N ILE A 151 0.23 -21.58 6.51
CA ILE A 151 1.50 -22.03 7.10
C ILE A 151 2.39 -22.64 6.01
N ALA A 152 1.84 -23.52 5.17
CA ALA A 152 2.60 -24.12 4.07
C ALA A 152 3.03 -23.07 3.02
N ALA A 153 2.13 -22.16 2.64
CA ALA A 153 2.41 -21.12 1.66
C ALA A 153 3.49 -20.14 2.15
N SER A 154 3.41 -19.65 3.39
CA SER A 154 4.39 -18.72 3.95
C SER A 154 5.80 -19.33 4.00
N GLU A 155 5.93 -20.60 4.38
CA GLU A 155 7.22 -21.31 4.35
C GLU A 155 7.77 -21.47 2.93
N MET A 156 6.92 -21.85 1.97
CA MET A 156 7.31 -21.92 0.56
C MET A 156 7.72 -20.57 -0.03
N LEU A 157 7.18 -19.47 0.51
CA LEU A 157 7.46 -18.10 0.10
C LEU A 157 8.61 -17.47 0.90
N GLY A 158 9.33 -18.25 1.70
CA GLY A 158 10.57 -17.82 2.35
C GLY A 158 10.40 -17.32 3.79
N TYR A 159 9.31 -17.65 4.47
CA TYR A 159 9.24 -17.47 5.92
C TYR A 159 10.07 -18.54 6.64
N GLU A 160 11.01 -18.10 7.48
CA GLU A 160 11.83 -18.96 8.33
C GLU A 160 11.42 -18.77 9.80
N ARG A 161 11.21 -19.88 10.52
CA ARG A 161 10.76 -19.89 11.92
C ARG A 161 11.89 -19.62 12.90
#